data_AF-F1LH00-F1
#
_entry.id   AF-F1LH00-F1
#
_cell.length_a   1.000
_cell.length_b   1.000
_cell.length_c   1.000
_cell.angle_alpha   90.00
_cell.angle_beta   90.00
_cell.angle_gamma   90.00
#
_symmetry.space_group_name_H-M   'P 1'
#
loop_
_entity.id
_entity.type
_entity.pdbx_description
1 polymer ?
#
loop_
_entity_poly.entity_id
_entity_poly.type
_entity_poly.pdbx_seq_one_letter_code
_entity_poly.pdbx_strand_id
1 'polypeptide(L)'
;MDTSIIAKITNAFCQVNCYCKNNWIQFADDLQNPNSVYGECLRFMDIDASWFAAHFACPAMANGAHLASELTQHKHDFIHQYAKSAMSTLQWPFEYHIGLHYNQSARAYFWEGPNKTELP
;
A
#
# COMPACT_ATOMS: atom_id res chain seq x y z
N MET A 1 -26.88 -7.89 18.97
CA MET A 1 -25.65 -8.64 18.63
C MET A 1 -24.48 -7.85 19.16
N ASP A 2 -23.61 -8.47 19.95
CA ASP A 2 -22.53 -7.78 20.66
C ASP A 2 -21.46 -7.32 19.66
N THR A 3 -21.32 -6.02 19.47
CA THR A 3 -20.34 -5.43 18.55
C THR A 3 -18.91 -5.86 18.90
N SER A 4 -18.66 -6.29 20.13
CA SER A 4 -17.35 -6.75 20.58
C SER A 4 -16.95 -8.11 19.99
N ILE A 5 -17.88 -9.03 19.74
CA ILE A 5 -17.55 -10.34 19.16
C ILE A 5 -17.32 -10.25 17.66
N ILE A 6 -18.09 -9.41 16.96
CA ILE A 6 -17.88 -9.15 15.53
C ILE A 6 -16.50 -8.52 15.33
N ALA A 7 -16.15 -7.49 16.12
CA ALA A 7 -14.82 -6.87 16.03
C ALA A 7 -13.68 -7.87 16.27
N LYS A 8 -13.83 -8.76 17.27
CA LYS A 8 -12.84 -9.81 17.56
C LYS A 8 -12.73 -10.85 16.44
N ILE A 9 -13.86 -11.29 15.88
CA ILE A 9 -13.89 -12.25 14.78
C ILE A 9 -13.29 -11.63 13.52
N THR A 10 -13.66 -10.41 13.17
CA THR A 10 -13.09 -9.69 12.02
C THR A 10 -11.58 -9.49 12.21
N ASN A 11 -11.13 -9.10 13.40
CA ASN A 11 -9.71 -8.96 13.70
C ASN A 11 -8.97 -10.30 13.56
N ALA A 12 -9.52 -11.39 14.11
CA ALA A 12 -8.95 -12.72 13.97
C ALA A 12 -8.87 -13.15 12.49
N PHE A 13 -9.94 -12.93 11.70
CA PHE A 13 -9.94 -13.21 10.26
C PHE A 13 -8.94 -12.36 9.48
N CYS A 14 -8.78 -11.09 9.84
CA CYS A 14 -7.71 -10.27 9.30
C CYS A 14 -6.36 -10.93 9.61
N GLN A 15 -6.06 -11.24 10.86
CA GLN A 15 -4.77 -11.83 11.25
C GLN A 15 -4.50 -13.19 10.60
N VAL A 16 -5.49 -14.06 10.40
CA VAL A 16 -5.27 -15.39 9.78
C VAL A 16 -5.25 -15.37 8.25
N ASN A 17 -5.88 -14.39 7.59
CA ASN A 17 -5.89 -14.27 6.13
C ASN A 17 -4.86 -13.25 5.60
N CYS A 18 -3.90 -12.88 6.44
CA CYS A 18 -2.87 -11.91 6.16
C CYS A 18 -1.73 -12.45 5.27
N TYR A 19 -1.97 -13.47 4.44
CA TYR A 19 -0.93 -14.03 3.58
C TYR A 19 -0.78 -13.24 2.28
N CYS A 20 0.39 -12.64 2.11
CA CYS A 20 0.77 -11.99 0.86
C CYS A 20 1.35 -13.00 -0.14
N LYS A 21 1.11 -12.75 -1.44
CA LYS A 21 1.72 -13.52 -2.53
C LYS A 21 3.25 -13.43 -2.45
N ASN A 22 3.98 -14.42 -2.96
CA ASN A 22 5.44 -14.37 -3.05
C ASN A 22 5.95 -13.03 -3.61
N ASN A 23 6.99 -12.48 -2.98
CA ASN A 23 7.61 -11.17 -3.27
C ASN A 23 6.75 -9.93 -2.94
N TRP A 24 5.66 -10.10 -2.19
CA TRP A 24 4.93 -9.02 -1.55
C TRP A 24 5.20 -9.06 -0.05
N ILE A 25 5.26 -7.90 0.57
CA ILE A 25 5.34 -7.75 2.02
C ILE A 25 3.98 -7.36 2.58
N GLN A 26 3.71 -7.81 3.79
CA GLN A 26 2.54 -7.40 4.53
C GLN A 26 2.75 -6.03 5.18
N PHE A 27 1.78 -5.13 5.05
CA PHE A 27 1.75 -3.91 5.85
C PHE A 27 1.50 -4.24 7.32
N ALA A 28 2.37 -3.73 8.19
CA ALA A 28 2.42 -4.02 9.61
C ALA A 28 2.95 -2.83 10.43
N ASP A 29 2.96 -2.96 11.74
CA ASP A 29 3.46 -1.95 12.68
C ASP A 29 4.97 -1.72 12.59
N ASP A 30 5.73 -2.76 12.23
CA ASP A 30 7.16 -2.69 11.98
C ASP A 30 7.53 -3.55 10.75
N LEU A 31 8.54 -3.12 10.00
CA LEU A 31 8.97 -3.78 8.78
C LEU A 31 9.72 -5.10 9.05
N GLN A 32 10.50 -5.17 10.13
CA GLN A 32 11.39 -6.30 10.44
C GLN A 32 10.80 -7.24 11.48
N ASN A 33 10.10 -6.70 12.48
CA ASN A 33 9.53 -7.45 13.59
C ASN A 33 8.09 -6.99 13.91
N PRO A 34 7.12 -7.38 13.06
CA PRO A 34 5.74 -6.94 13.19
C PRO A 34 5.05 -7.57 14.42
N ASN A 35 4.44 -6.75 15.27
CA ASN A 35 3.52 -7.20 16.31
C ASN A 35 2.05 -7.16 15.86
N SER A 36 1.72 -6.45 14.77
CA SER A 36 0.36 -6.32 14.25
C SER A 36 0.35 -6.21 12.72
N VAL A 37 -0.56 -6.96 12.09
CA VAL A 37 -0.72 -7.04 10.64
C VAL A 37 -2.06 -6.46 10.19
N TYR A 38 -2.05 -5.65 9.12
CA TYR A 38 -3.19 -4.79 8.76
C TYR A 38 -3.98 -5.25 7.51
N GLY A 39 -3.72 -6.45 6.99
CA GLY A 39 -4.52 -7.02 5.89
C GLY A 39 -4.30 -6.36 4.53
N GLU A 40 -3.18 -5.70 4.32
CA GLU A 40 -2.76 -5.15 3.04
C GLU A 40 -1.38 -5.70 2.66
N CYS A 41 -1.16 -5.90 1.36
CA CYS A 41 0.11 -6.34 0.81
C CYS A 41 0.70 -5.25 -0.08
N LEU A 42 1.98 -4.99 0.11
CA LEU A 42 2.75 -4.00 -0.64
C LEU A 42 3.84 -4.72 -1.43
N ARG A 43 4.15 -4.19 -2.60
CA ARG A 43 5.31 -4.64 -3.38
C ARG A 43 5.97 -3.44 -4.01
N PHE A 44 7.25 -3.27 -3.69
CA PHE A 44 8.07 -2.28 -4.34
C PHE A 44 8.55 -2.81 -5.71
N MET A 45 8.61 -1.92 -6.70
CA MET A 45 9.08 -2.23 -8.06
C MET A 45 10.32 -1.41 -8.35
N ASP A 46 11.41 -2.08 -8.70
CA ASP A 46 12.74 -1.51 -8.93
C ASP A 46 12.98 -1.06 -10.39
N ILE A 47 11.89 -0.73 -11.08
CA ILE A 47 11.92 -0.33 -12.50
C ILE A 47 11.60 1.16 -12.58
N ASP A 48 12.49 1.92 -13.22
CA ASP A 48 12.23 3.31 -13.56
C ASP A 48 11.13 3.39 -14.62
N ALA A 49 10.03 4.08 -14.28
CA ALA A 49 8.83 4.15 -15.08
C ALA A 49 8.12 5.49 -14.85
N SER A 50 7.32 5.92 -15.82
CA SER A 50 6.39 7.04 -15.60
C SER A 50 5.25 6.60 -14.68
N TRP A 51 4.62 7.57 -14.00
CA TRP A 51 3.45 7.31 -13.15
C TRP A 51 2.35 6.56 -13.92
N PHE A 52 2.08 6.99 -15.16
CA PHE A 52 1.09 6.35 -16.03
C PHE A 52 1.41 4.88 -16.31
N ALA A 53 2.67 4.55 -16.57
CA ALA A 53 3.07 3.15 -16.78
C ALA A 53 2.90 2.33 -15.49
N ALA A 54 3.27 2.89 -14.33
CA ALA A 54 3.11 2.24 -13.04
C ALA A 54 1.63 1.98 -12.68
N HIS A 55 0.75 2.95 -12.97
CA HIS A 55 -0.70 2.84 -12.82
C HIS A 55 -1.27 1.60 -13.53
N PHE A 56 -0.85 1.33 -14.77
CA PHE A 56 -1.31 0.14 -15.51
C PHE A 56 -0.58 -1.15 -15.11
N ALA A 57 0.67 -1.04 -14.66
CA ALA A 57 1.46 -2.21 -14.26
C ALA A 57 0.92 -2.85 -12.97
N CYS A 58 0.51 -2.06 -11.97
CA CYS A 58 0.05 -2.58 -10.69
C CYS A 58 -1.13 -3.56 -10.82
N PRO A 59 -2.23 -3.24 -11.51
CA PRO A 59 -3.34 -4.18 -11.74
C PRO A 59 -2.95 -5.43 -12.53
N ALA A 60 -1.93 -5.34 -13.40
CA ALA A 60 -1.44 -6.50 -14.15
C ALA A 60 -0.62 -7.47 -13.29
N MET A 61 -0.04 -7.02 -12.17
CA MET A 61 0.76 -7.86 -11.28
C MET A 61 -0.09 -8.77 -10.36
N ALA A 62 -1.23 -8.27 -9.92
CA ALA A 62 -2.18 -9.01 -9.09
C ALA A 62 -3.58 -8.42 -9.23
N ASN A 63 -4.60 -9.29 -9.15
CA ASN A 63 -5.99 -8.86 -9.18
C ASN A 63 -6.27 -7.91 -8.01
N GLY A 64 -6.79 -6.72 -8.31
CA GLY A 64 -7.08 -5.68 -7.31
C GLY A 64 -5.88 -4.86 -6.85
N ALA A 65 -4.67 -5.12 -7.34
CA ALA A 65 -3.50 -4.30 -7.04
C ALA A 65 -3.55 -2.95 -7.76
N HIS A 66 -2.95 -1.95 -7.14
CA HIS A 66 -2.91 -0.55 -7.58
C HIS A 66 -1.69 0.12 -6.97
N LEU A 67 -1.38 1.37 -7.36
CA LEU A 67 -0.34 2.14 -6.69
C LEU A 67 -0.73 2.41 -5.22
N ALA A 68 0.26 2.38 -4.32
CA ALA A 68 0.00 2.41 -2.89
C ALA A 68 -0.60 3.75 -2.43
N SER A 69 -1.58 3.68 -1.51
CA SER A 69 -2.14 4.86 -0.85
C SER A 69 -1.47 5.12 0.49
N GLU A 70 -1.26 6.38 0.85
CA GLU A 70 -0.59 6.78 2.10
C GLU A 70 -1.55 7.56 3.00
N LEU A 71 -2.68 6.94 3.36
CA LEU A 71 -3.78 7.60 4.07
C LEU A 71 -3.50 7.87 5.56
N THR A 72 -2.42 7.32 6.10
CA THR A 72 -2.01 7.53 7.50
C THR A 72 -0.51 7.74 7.56
N GLN A 73 -0.05 8.50 8.56
CA GLN A 73 1.39 8.69 8.81
C GLN A 73 2.11 7.35 8.98
N HIS A 74 1.48 6.42 9.68
CA HIS A 74 2.03 5.10 9.90
C HIS A 74 2.27 4.33 8.60
N LYS A 75 1.31 4.37 7.67
CA LYS A 75 1.45 3.71 6.36
C LYS A 75 2.50 4.40 5.49
N HIS A 76 2.55 5.73 5.51
CA HIS A 76 3.61 6.51 4.86
C HIS A 76 5.00 6.10 5.37
N ASP A 77 5.21 6.08 6.69
CA ASP A 77 6.50 5.72 7.30
C ASP A 77 6.92 4.30 6.95
N PHE A 78 5.98 3.35 6.94
CA PHE A 78 6.22 1.97 6.55
C PHE A 78 6.63 1.86 5.07
N ILE A 79 5.90 2.49 4.16
CA ILE A 79 6.22 2.47 2.71
C ILE A 79 7.58 3.10 2.46
N HIS A 80 7.86 4.24 3.10
CA HIS A 80 9.13 4.93 3.00
C HIS A 80 10.33 4.07 3.46
N GLN A 81 10.20 3.40 4.62
CA GLN A 81 11.22 2.47 5.11
C GLN A 81 11.37 1.26 4.19
N TYR A 82 10.25 0.71 3.70
CA TYR A 82 10.26 -0.43 2.79
C TYR A 82 10.94 -0.09 1.46
N ALA A 83 10.64 1.07 0.86
CA ALA A 83 11.29 1.54 -0.36
C ALA A 83 12.80 1.67 -0.16
N LYS A 84 13.24 2.30 0.94
CA LYS A 84 14.66 2.43 1.28
C LYS A 84 15.35 1.08 1.46
N SER A 85 14.67 0.10 2.06
CA SER A 85 15.20 -1.25 2.21
C SER A 85 15.27 -2.01 0.88
N ALA A 86 14.23 -1.88 0.04
CA ALA A 86 14.15 -2.54 -1.26
C ALA A 86 15.20 -2.02 -2.25
N MET A 87 15.48 -0.72 -2.19
CA MET A 87 16.50 -0.04 -3.02
C MET A 87 17.75 0.32 -2.22
N SER A 88 18.21 -0.58 -1.35
CA SER A 88 19.37 -0.33 -0.48
C SER A 88 20.68 -0.07 -1.24
N THR A 89 20.74 -0.40 -2.53
CA THR A 89 21.89 -0.17 -3.42
C THR A 89 21.87 1.21 -4.08
N LEU A 90 20.72 1.90 -4.09
CA LEU A 90 20.60 3.24 -4.66
C LEU A 90 20.96 4.30 -3.62
N GLN A 91 21.53 5.41 -4.08
CA GLN A 91 21.81 6.55 -3.22
C GLN A 91 20.50 7.23 -2.81
N TRP A 92 20.30 7.39 -1.51
CA TRP A 92 19.16 8.11 -0.94
C TRP A 92 19.39 9.63 -0.96
N PRO A 93 18.38 10.48 -1.22
CA PRO A 93 16.98 10.15 -1.55
C PRO A 93 16.74 9.82 -3.02
N PHE A 94 15.70 9.03 -3.29
CA PHE A 94 15.16 8.80 -4.63
C PHE A 94 13.63 8.95 -4.63
N GLU A 95 13.08 9.15 -5.82
CA GLU A 95 11.63 9.29 -6.02
C GLU A 95 10.99 7.94 -6.35
N TYR A 96 9.77 7.73 -5.88
CA TYR A 96 8.95 6.57 -6.23
C TYR A 96 7.49 6.99 -6.40
N HIS A 97 6.75 6.28 -7.25
CA HIS A 97 5.35 6.59 -7.51
C HIS A 97 4.43 6.05 -6.41
N ILE A 98 3.45 6.86 -6.04
CA ILE A 98 2.32 6.49 -5.16
C ILE A 98 1.00 6.70 -5.90
N GLY A 99 -0.11 6.22 -5.34
CA GLY A 99 -1.43 6.23 -6.00
C GLY A 99 -2.15 7.57 -6.01
N LEU A 100 -1.55 8.63 -5.47
CA LEU A 100 -2.15 9.97 -5.52
C LEU A 100 -1.95 10.58 -6.91
N HIS A 101 -3.05 11.00 -7.53
CA HIS A 101 -3.00 11.68 -8.81
C HIS A 101 -4.03 12.79 -8.90
N TYR A 102 -3.75 13.77 -9.75
CA TYR A 102 -4.68 14.86 -10.04
C TYR A 102 -5.56 14.52 -11.23
N ASN A 103 -6.88 14.52 -11.02
CA ASN A 103 -7.85 14.37 -12.09
C ASN A 103 -8.21 15.76 -12.64
N GLN A 104 -7.81 16.02 -13.89
CA GLN A 104 -8.04 17.33 -14.53
C GLN A 104 -9.52 17.65 -14.70
N SER A 105 -10.35 16.67 -15.06
CA SER A 105 -11.79 16.85 -15.30
C SER A 105 -12.54 17.19 -14.01
N ALA A 106 -12.19 16.51 -12.92
CA ALA A 106 -12.78 16.75 -11.59
C ALA A 106 -12.10 17.91 -10.83
N ARG A 107 -10.94 18.38 -11.30
CA ARG A 107 -10.10 19.40 -10.66
C ARG A 107 -9.77 19.09 -9.20
N ALA A 108 -9.53 17.82 -8.89
CA ALA A 108 -9.27 17.34 -7.55
C ALA A 108 -8.27 16.18 -7.54
N TYR A 109 -7.72 15.88 -6.37
CA TYR A 109 -6.81 14.75 -6.16
C TYR A 109 -7.56 13.49 -5.75
N PHE A 110 -7.14 12.36 -6.29
CA PHE A 110 -7.72 11.05 -6.05
C PHE A 110 -6.64 10.04 -5.71
N TRP A 111 -6.94 9.17 -4.76
CA TRP A 111 -6.15 7.97 -4.52
C TRP A 111 -6.63 6.83 -5.42
N GLU A 112 -5.68 6.05 -5.91
CA GLU A 112 -5.98 4.73 -6.43
C GLU A 112 -6.43 3.76 -5.31
N GLY A 113 -7.28 2.81 -5.71
CA GLY A 113 -7.69 1.68 -4.88
C GLY A 113 -9.18 1.60 -4.58
N PRO A 114 -9.59 0.63 -3.75
CA PRO A 114 -10.99 0.36 -3.47
C PRO A 114 -11.68 1.51 -2.73
N ASN A 115 -10.94 2.24 -1.89
CA ASN A 115 -11.37 3.51 -1.29
C ASN A 115 -10.99 4.67 -2.21
N LYS A 116 -11.76 4.86 -3.31
CA LYS A 116 -11.70 6.04 -4.18
C LYS A 116 -12.25 7.28 -3.47
N THR A 117 -11.73 7.58 -2.29
CA THR A 117 -12.19 8.73 -1.51
C THR A 117 -11.67 9.98 -2.18
N GLU A 118 -12.58 10.84 -2.64
CA GLU A 118 -12.26 12.23 -2.97
C GLU A 118 -11.61 12.88 -1.75
N LEU A 119 -10.42 13.45 -1.93
CA LEU A 119 -9.86 14.34 -0.92
C LEU A 119 -10.58 15.69 -1.02
N PRO A 120 -11.17 16.22 0.07
CA PRO A 120 -11.82 17.53 0.07
C PRO A 120 -10.83 18.69 -0.17
#